data_AF-A0A429ZRM3-F1
#
_entry.id   AF-A0A429ZRM3-F1
#
_cell.length_a   1.000
_cell.length_b   1.000
_cell.length_c   1.000
_cell.angle_alpha   90.00
_cell.angle_beta   90.00
_cell.angle_gamma   90.00
#
_symmetry.space_group_name_H-M   'P 1'
#
loop_
_entity.id
_entity.type
_entity.pdbx_description
1 polymer ?
#
loop_
_entity_poly.entity_id
_entity_poly.type
_entity_poly.pdbx_seq_one_letter_code
_entity_poly.pdbx_strand_id
1 'polypeptide(L)'
;MSRSDFPYLKKQDFVNYPAVYVLIGGNKRYVGQATGQSISLRLSQHFLKEDKAWVESVLFFARSDGKMSKAVTDYLERRLIQDFQEKSDYEMMNSTTGNSSYIDKLQKAKSDQLYGTVFEIIDEIANIDLLGTSEDS
;
A
#
# COMPACT_ATOMS: atom_id res chain seq x y z
N MET A 1 0.65 -7.96 7.62
CA MET A 1 1.73 -8.53 8.46
C MET A 1 2.01 -7.61 9.63
N SER A 2 2.27 -8.15 10.81
CA SER A 2 2.71 -7.34 11.96
C SER A 2 4.15 -6.87 11.77
N ARG A 3 4.56 -5.82 12.48
CA ARG A 3 5.97 -5.37 12.48
C ARG A 3 6.94 -6.47 12.91
N SER A 4 6.49 -7.39 13.79
CA SER A 4 7.31 -8.52 14.25
C SER A 4 7.60 -9.56 13.17
N ASP A 5 6.77 -9.64 12.13
CA ASP A 5 6.94 -10.56 10.98
C ASP A 5 7.97 -10.05 9.97
N PHE A 6 8.50 -8.83 10.16
CA PHE A 6 9.40 -8.19 9.22
C PHE A 6 10.66 -9.01 8.87
N PRO A 7 11.32 -9.73 9.81
CA PRO A 7 12.42 -10.62 9.46
C PRO A 7 12.03 -11.76 8.51
N TYR A 8 10.77 -12.22 8.55
CA TYR A 8 10.27 -13.29 7.67
C TYR A 8 10.03 -12.77 6.24
N LEU A 9 9.53 -11.54 6.11
CA LEU A 9 9.37 -10.87 4.81
C LEU A 9 10.66 -10.85 3.99
N LYS A 10 11.82 -10.65 4.65
CA LYS A 10 13.13 -10.60 4.00
C LYS A 10 13.55 -11.90 3.31
N LYS A 11 12.87 -13.01 3.62
CA LYS A 11 13.15 -14.34 3.05
C LYS A 11 12.28 -14.68 1.84
N GLN A 12 11.34 -13.81 1.48
CA GLN A 12 10.37 -14.07 0.41
C GLN A 12 10.84 -13.51 -0.92
N ASP A 13 10.60 -14.25 -2.01
CA ASP A 13 11.05 -13.83 -3.35
C ASP A 13 10.39 -12.53 -3.83
N PHE A 14 9.12 -12.33 -3.45
CA PHE A 14 8.35 -11.13 -3.82
C PHE A 14 8.84 -9.85 -3.13
N VAL A 15 9.83 -9.93 -2.22
CA VAL A 15 10.39 -8.76 -1.53
C VAL A 15 11.04 -7.75 -2.48
N ASN A 16 11.46 -8.21 -3.65
CA ASN A 16 12.08 -7.38 -4.68
C ASN A 16 11.08 -6.87 -5.73
N TYR A 17 9.81 -7.25 -5.62
CA TYR A 17 8.80 -6.81 -6.58
C TYR A 17 8.41 -5.37 -6.29
N PRO A 18 8.16 -4.57 -7.35
CA PRO A 18 7.53 -3.28 -7.15
C PRO A 18 6.20 -3.47 -6.43
N ALA A 19 5.90 -2.60 -5.47
CA ALA A 19 4.77 -2.78 -4.56
C ALA A 19 4.17 -1.45 -4.13
N VAL A 20 2.90 -1.47 -3.76
CA VAL A 20 2.23 -0.42 -2.99
C VAL A 20 1.93 -0.98 -1.61
N TYR A 21 2.07 -0.15 -0.58
CA TYR A 21 1.89 -0.55 0.81
C TYR A 21 1.16 0.50 1.64
N VAL A 22 0.55 0.04 2.72
CA VAL A 22 -0.10 0.83 3.76
C VAL A 22 0.56 0.48 5.08
N LEU A 23 1.11 1.47 5.77
CA LEU A 23 1.51 1.38 7.17
C LEU A 23 0.28 1.68 8.03
N ILE A 24 0.03 0.83 9.01
CA ILE A 24 -1.18 0.81 9.83
C ILE A 24 -0.76 0.88 11.30
N GLY A 25 -1.41 1.75 12.07
CA GLY A 25 -1.32 1.75 13.53
C GLY A 25 -2.38 2.64 14.15
N GLY A 26 -3.18 2.09 15.06
CA GLY A 26 -4.40 2.75 15.56
C GLY A 26 -5.24 3.37 14.44
N ASN A 27 -5.61 4.65 14.60
CA ASN A 27 -6.35 5.42 13.58
C ASN A 27 -5.47 5.99 12.44
N LYS A 28 -4.16 5.75 12.45
CA LYS A 28 -3.22 6.36 11.50
C LYS A 28 -2.98 5.47 10.28
N ARG A 29 -2.90 6.07 9.10
CA ARG A 29 -2.59 5.40 7.84
C ARG A 29 -1.50 6.15 7.08
N TYR A 30 -0.58 5.42 6.48
CA TYR A 30 0.39 5.98 5.52
C TYR A 30 0.49 5.07 4.31
N VAL A 31 0.25 5.61 3.13
CA VAL A 31 0.40 4.90 1.87
C VAL A 31 1.76 5.24 1.27
N GLY A 32 2.44 4.23 0.74
CA GLY A 32 3.65 4.46 -0.03
C GLY A 32 3.86 3.43 -1.11
N GLN A 33 4.87 3.67 -1.95
CA GLN A 33 5.31 2.71 -2.97
C GLN A 33 6.80 2.36 -2.89
N ALA A 34 7.11 1.13 -3.32
CA ALA A 34 8.46 0.62 -3.46
C ALA A 34 8.69 0.29 -4.93
N THR A 35 9.38 1.19 -5.65
CA THR A 35 9.81 1.01 -7.04
C THR A 35 11.26 1.43 -7.15
N GLY A 36 12.10 0.60 -7.79
CA GLY A 36 13.54 0.81 -7.85
C GLY A 36 14.30 0.45 -6.56
N GLN A 37 13.60 -0.06 -5.55
CA GLN A 37 14.18 -0.68 -4.35
C GLN A 37 13.22 -1.76 -3.83
N SER A 38 13.73 -2.69 -3.02
CA SER A 38 12.91 -3.73 -2.39
C SER A 38 11.94 -3.15 -1.37
N ILE A 39 10.79 -3.81 -1.19
CA ILE A 39 9.84 -3.42 -0.15
C ILE A 39 10.46 -3.57 1.25
N SER A 40 11.33 -4.57 1.45
CA SER A 40 12.04 -4.72 2.73
C SER A 40 12.97 -3.54 3.03
N LEU A 41 13.71 -3.03 2.05
CA LEU A 41 14.55 -1.86 2.27
C LEU A 41 13.70 -0.64 2.60
N ARG A 42 12.63 -0.41 1.83
CA ARG A 42 11.72 0.71 2.05
C ARG A 42 11.05 0.68 3.42
N LEU A 43 10.56 -0.48 3.85
CA LEU A 43 9.94 -0.64 5.17
C LEU A 43 10.98 -0.49 6.30
N SER A 44 12.20 -0.99 6.13
CA SER A 44 13.30 -0.77 7.09
C SER A 44 13.53 0.72 7.32
N GLN A 45 13.59 1.50 6.23
CA GLN A 45 13.78 2.95 6.30
C GLN A 45 12.67 3.65 7.09
N HIS A 46 11.41 3.22 6.93
CA HIS A 46 10.30 3.78 7.72
C HIS A 46 10.38 3.37 9.18
N PHE A 47 10.66 2.11 9.48
CA PHE A 47 10.71 1.62 10.86
C PHE A 47 11.84 2.22 11.71
N LEU A 48 12.87 2.77 11.06
CA LEU A 48 13.97 3.48 11.73
C LEU A 48 13.64 4.95 12.05
N LYS A 49 12.55 5.52 11.53
CA LYS A 49 12.19 6.92 11.79
C LYS A 49 11.29 7.05 13.01
N GLU A 50 11.61 8.00 13.89
CA GLU A 50 10.85 8.25 15.11
C GLU A 50 9.40 8.71 14.83
N ASP A 51 9.19 9.51 13.77
CA ASP A 51 7.85 9.97 13.33
C ASP A 51 6.96 8.84 12.80
N LYS A 52 7.50 7.62 12.67
CA LYS A 52 6.80 6.39 12.27
C LYS A 52 6.79 5.33 13.37
N ALA A 53 7.07 5.69 14.63
CA ALA A 53 7.02 4.77 15.76
C ALA A 53 5.62 4.15 16.00
N TRP A 54 4.56 4.83 15.53
CA TRP A 54 3.16 4.38 15.63
C TRP A 54 2.82 3.17 14.74
N VAL A 55 3.71 2.75 13.83
CA VAL A 55 3.40 1.67 12.89
C VAL A 55 3.42 0.31 13.59
N GLU A 56 2.28 -0.36 13.57
CA GLU A 56 2.03 -1.67 14.20
C GLU A 56 2.03 -2.80 13.16
N SER A 57 1.48 -2.53 11.99
CA SER A 57 1.36 -3.50 10.91
C SER A 57 1.52 -2.85 9.53
N VAL A 58 1.75 -3.69 8.53
CA VAL A 58 1.86 -3.30 7.13
C VAL A 58 1.01 -4.23 6.28
N LEU A 59 0.21 -3.63 5.41
CA LEU A 59 -0.42 -4.30 4.28
C LEU A 59 0.33 -3.86 3.02
N PHE A 60 0.64 -4.78 2.13
CA PHE A 60 1.22 -4.45 0.83
C PHE A 60 0.74 -5.43 -0.21
N PHE A 61 0.74 -4.98 -1.45
CA PHE A 61 0.40 -5.81 -2.59
C PHE A 61 1.37 -5.55 -3.73
N ALA A 62 1.65 -6.62 -4.45
CA ALA A 62 2.47 -6.63 -5.64
C ALA A 62 1.85 -7.58 -6.65
N ARG A 63 2.19 -7.43 -7.93
CA ARG A 63 1.89 -8.46 -8.92
C ARG A 63 2.82 -9.64 -8.71
N SER A 64 2.29 -10.85 -8.75
CA SER A 64 3.07 -12.09 -8.63
C SER A 64 4.12 -12.26 -9.73
N ASP A 65 3.93 -11.62 -10.90
CA ASP A 65 4.91 -11.60 -11.98
C ASP A 65 6.01 -10.53 -11.81
N GLY A 66 5.95 -9.72 -10.75
CA GLY A 66 6.88 -8.62 -10.48
C GLY A 66 6.79 -7.45 -11.45
N LYS A 67 5.79 -7.41 -12.35
CA LYS A 67 5.72 -6.42 -13.45
C LYS A 67 4.76 -5.26 -13.14
N MET A 68 5.13 -4.40 -12.20
CA MET A 68 4.55 -3.06 -12.10
C MET A 68 5.58 -2.00 -12.47
N SER A 69 5.26 -1.14 -13.42
CA SER A 69 6.10 0.01 -13.77
C SER A 69 5.95 1.12 -12.72
N LYS A 70 6.88 2.07 -12.73
CA LYS A 70 6.78 3.28 -11.89
C LYS A 70 5.45 4.03 -12.10
N ALA A 71 4.99 4.11 -13.35
CA ALA A 71 3.72 4.75 -13.67
C ALA A 71 2.53 4.04 -13.02
N VAL A 72 2.55 2.70 -13.01
CA VAL A 72 1.51 1.88 -12.35
C VAL A 72 1.57 2.06 -10.84
N THR A 73 2.74 1.97 -10.22
CA THR A 73 2.85 2.13 -8.75
C THR A 73 2.50 3.53 -8.28
N ASP A 74 2.91 4.57 -9.01
CA ASP A 74 2.54 5.96 -8.69
C ASP A 74 1.02 6.17 -8.82
N TYR A 75 0.40 5.59 -9.86
CA TYR A 75 -1.04 5.66 -10.06
C TYR A 75 -1.81 5.00 -8.90
N LEU A 76 -1.41 3.79 -8.51
CA LEU A 76 -2.05 3.03 -7.44
C LEU A 76 -1.82 3.66 -6.07
N GLU A 77 -0.61 4.17 -5.77
CA GLU A 77 -0.31 4.94 -4.55
C GLU A 77 -1.26 6.14 -4.42
N ARG A 78 -1.34 6.96 -5.47
CA ARG A 78 -2.19 8.16 -5.48
C ARG A 78 -3.67 7.81 -5.35
N ARG A 79 -4.14 6.79 -6.07
CA ARG A 79 -5.53 6.34 -5.98
C ARG A 79 -5.88 5.88 -4.57
N LEU A 80 -4.99 5.14 -3.92
CA LEU A 80 -5.20 4.67 -2.56
C LEU A 80 -5.18 5.82 -1.54
N ILE A 81 -4.26 6.79 -1.69
CA ILE A 81 -4.26 8.01 -0.87
C ILE A 81 -5.60 8.75 -1.01
N GLN A 82 -6.08 8.91 -2.24
CA GLN A 82 -7.35 9.58 -2.52
C GLN A 82 -8.53 8.83 -1.89
N ASP A 83 -8.60 7.51 -2.03
CA ASP A 83 -9.68 6.72 -1.43
C ASP A 83 -9.68 6.81 0.10
N PHE A 84 -8.52 6.78 0.76
CA PHE A 84 -8.45 7.03 2.21
C PHE A 84 -8.92 8.45 2.58
N GLN A 85 -8.58 9.47 1.78
CA GLN A 85 -8.99 10.85 2.06
C GLN A 85 -10.49 11.09 1.84
N GLU A 86 -11.11 10.37 0.90
CA GLU A 86 -12.50 10.60 0.50
C GLU A 86 -13.49 9.67 1.19
N LYS A 87 -13.05 8.49 1.65
CA LYS A 87 -13.93 7.40 2.08
C LYS A 87 -13.63 6.86 3.47
N SER A 88 -12.70 7.46 4.20
CA SER A 88 -12.25 6.97 5.50
C SER A 88 -12.07 8.09 6.51
N ASP A 89 -12.29 7.78 7.78
CA ASP A 89 -12.02 8.66 8.93
C ASP A 89 -10.61 8.48 9.51
N TYR A 90 -9.76 7.66 8.85
CA TYR A 90 -8.39 7.48 9.28
C TYR A 90 -7.55 8.76 9.12
N GLU A 91 -6.67 9.00 10.08
CA GLU A 91 -5.68 10.08 10.02
C GLU A 91 -4.59 9.72 9.00
N MET A 92 -4.62 10.39 7.85
CA MET A 92 -3.61 10.22 6.81
C MET A 92 -2.31 10.93 7.16
N MET A 93 -1.25 10.14 7.36
CA MET A 93 0.09 10.59 7.71
C MET A 93 0.97 10.89 6.49
N ASN A 94 0.40 10.88 5.28
CA ASN A 94 1.06 11.28 4.05
C ASN A 94 1.17 12.82 4.01
N SER A 95 2.37 13.34 3.80
CA SER A 95 2.58 14.79 3.58
C SER A 95 2.34 15.23 2.14
N THR A 96 2.17 14.29 1.21
CA THR A 96 1.94 14.53 -0.22
C THR A 96 0.82 13.63 -0.74
N THR A 97 0.24 13.98 -1.88
CA THR A 97 -0.79 13.19 -2.58
C THR A 97 -0.21 12.06 -3.45
N GLY A 98 1.05 11.68 -3.20
CA GLY A 98 1.78 10.69 -3.99
C GLY A 98 2.52 11.27 -5.19
N ASN A 99 3.26 10.42 -5.89
CA ASN A 99 3.98 10.81 -7.10
C ASN A 99 3.06 10.85 -8.33
N SER A 100 3.44 11.66 -9.33
CA SER A 100 2.76 11.72 -10.61
C SER A 100 3.70 11.28 -11.74
N SER A 101 3.24 10.30 -12.50
CA SER A 101 3.87 9.82 -13.73
C SER A 101 2.80 9.73 -14.81
N TYR A 102 3.19 9.93 -16.08
CA TYR A 102 2.29 9.66 -17.20
C TYR A 102 1.93 8.17 -17.24
N ILE A 103 0.64 7.88 -17.36
CA ILE A 103 0.10 6.54 -17.54
C ILE A 103 -0.87 6.58 -18.72
N ASP A 104 -0.69 5.68 -19.68
CA ASP A 104 -1.59 5.61 -20.83
C ASP A 104 -2.96 5.01 -20.44
N LYS A 105 -3.96 5.18 -21.31
CA LYS A 105 -5.34 4.75 -21.05
C LYS A 105 -5.46 3.25 -20.78
N LEU A 106 -4.71 2.42 -21.50
CA LEU A 106 -4.76 0.97 -21.36
C LEU A 106 -4.09 0.52 -20.06
N GLN A 107 -2.93 1.10 -19.73
CA GLN A 107 -2.27 0.87 -18.45
C GLN A 107 -3.14 1.32 -17.28
N LYS A 108 -3.79 2.48 -17.37
CA LYS A 108 -4.71 2.97 -16.35
C LYS A 108 -5.87 1.98 -16.13
N ALA A 109 -6.53 1.53 -17.20
CA ALA A 109 -7.64 0.57 -17.09
C ALA A 109 -7.20 -0.76 -16.44
N LYS A 110 -6.01 -1.26 -16.77
CA LYS A 110 -5.45 -2.46 -16.13
C LYS A 110 -5.11 -2.24 -14.66
N SER A 111 -4.58 -1.07 -14.31
CA SER A 111 -4.34 -0.69 -12.92
C SER A 111 -5.64 -0.56 -12.15
N ASP A 112 -6.70 -0.05 -12.78
CA ASP A 112 -8.02 0.06 -12.17
C ASP A 112 -8.61 -1.32 -11.84
N GLN A 113 -8.47 -2.28 -12.75
CA GLN A 113 -8.86 -3.67 -12.53
C GLN A 113 -8.03 -4.31 -11.40
N LEU A 114 -6.71 -4.14 -11.43
CA LEU A 114 -5.82 -4.66 -10.39
C LEU A 114 -6.21 -4.10 -9.01
N TYR A 115 -6.52 -2.81 -8.95
CA TYR A 115 -6.95 -2.16 -7.72
C TYR A 115 -8.26 -2.76 -7.18
N GLY A 116 -9.26 -2.98 -8.05
CA GLY A 116 -10.51 -3.66 -7.67
C GLY A 116 -10.27 -5.05 -7.11
N THR A 117 -9.51 -5.89 -7.82
CA THR A 117 -9.17 -7.24 -7.36
C THR A 117 -8.42 -7.24 -6.03
N VAL A 118 -7.53 -6.27 -5.79
CA VAL A 118 -6.84 -6.14 -4.49
C VAL A 118 -7.84 -5.85 -3.38
N PHE A 119 -8.80 -4.94 -3.60
CA PHE A 119 -9.83 -4.62 -2.60
C PHE A 119 -10.77 -5.79 -2.35
N GLU A 120 -11.21 -6.50 -3.40
CA GLU A 120 -12.01 -7.73 -3.27
C GLU A 120 -11.27 -8.79 -2.43
N ILE A 121 -9.99 -9.03 -2.69
CA ILE A 121 -9.19 -9.98 -1.89
C ILE A 121 -9.09 -9.54 -0.42
N ILE A 122 -8.85 -8.24 -0.19
CA ILE A 122 -8.67 -7.69 1.15
C ILE A 122 -9.97 -7.80 1.96
N ASP A 123 -11.10 -7.50 1.34
CA ASP A 123 -12.42 -7.54 1.96
C ASP A 123 -12.94 -8.99 2.08
N GLU A 124 -13.11 -9.70 0.97
CA GLU A 124 -13.79 -10.99 0.94
C GLU A 124 -12.93 -12.16 1.48
N ILE A 125 -11.60 -12.10 1.31
CA ILE A 125 -10.70 -13.22 1.68
C ILE A 125 -10.00 -12.93 3.00
N ALA A 126 -9.39 -11.75 3.14
CA ALA A 126 -8.68 -11.40 4.36
C ALA A 126 -9.60 -10.88 5.47
N ASN A 127 -10.85 -10.53 5.14
CA ASN A 127 -11.82 -9.95 6.07
C ASN A 127 -11.26 -8.71 6.78
N ILE A 128 -10.61 -7.85 6.01
CA ILE A 128 -10.02 -6.59 6.47
C ILE A 128 -10.78 -5.45 5.80
N ASP A 129 -11.52 -4.69 6.59
CA ASP A 129 -12.01 -3.39 6.17
C ASP A 129 -10.85 -2.39 6.16
N LEU A 130 -10.20 -2.26 5.00
CA LEU A 130 -9.01 -1.43 4.84
C LEU A 130 -9.32 0.06 5.05
N LEU A 131 -10.52 0.51 4.68
CA LEU A 131 -10.92 1.91 4.74
C LEU A 131 -11.71 2.24 6.02
N GLY A 132 -12.07 1.26 6.84
CA GLY A 132 -12.86 1.49 8.05
C GLY A 132 -14.28 1.95 7.74
N THR A 133 -14.82 1.53 6.59
CA THR A 133 -16.18 1.87 6.11
C THR A 133 -17.29 1.01 6.73
N SER A 134 -17.01 0.16 7.72
CA SER A 134 -18.00 -0.70 8.35
C SER A 134 -19.29 0.06 8.63
N GLU A 135 -20.37 -0.35 7.96
CA GLU A 135 -21.72 0.18 8.15
C GLU A 135 -22.06 0.12 9.65
N ASP A 136 -22.40 1.27 10.23
CA ASP A 136 -22.98 1.34 11.56
C ASP A 136 -24.10 0.28 11.67
N SER A 137 -23.87 -0.72 12.52
CA SER A 137 -24.84 -1.78 12.83
C SER A 137 -25.92 -1.29 13.78
#